data_AF-A0A954TC25-F1
#
_entry.id   AF-A0A954TC25-F1
#
_cell.length_a   1.000
_cell.length_b   1.000
_cell.length_c   1.000
_cell.angle_alpha   90.00
_cell.angle_beta   90.00
_cell.angle_gamma   90.00
#
_symmetry.space_group_name_H-M   'P 1'
#
loop_
_entity.id
_entity.type
_entity.pdbx_description
1 polymer ?
#
loop_
_entity_poly.entity_id
_entity_poly.type
_entity_poly.pdbx_seq_one_letter_code
_entity_poly.pdbx_strand_id
1 'polypeptide(L)'
;MVTSCFLIPTIRAVVLPVLISASGHLNQSRSELRERVDLIELNHNYDDLGRHKYDQIIFYEWAPDFKRYHVIAWCLVEGDERRIPMYDSHRDDHVVRWYDRDARLDREVRSRVFRETWSQLDPERENRRWLEEKHRISLRRLPERKVY
;
A
#
# COMPACT_ATOMS: atom_id res chain seq x y z
N MET A 1 -89.33 -13.74 26.03
CA MET A 1 -89.74 -12.60 25.17
C MET A 1 -88.83 -11.43 25.51
N VAL A 2 -88.09 -10.90 24.50
CA VAL A 2 -87.42 -9.58 24.33
C VAL A 2 -86.61 -9.03 25.53
N THR A 3 -85.33 -8.65 25.43
CA THR A 3 -84.80 -7.48 24.68
C THR A 3 -83.26 -7.38 24.79
N SER A 4 -82.63 -6.82 23.74
CA SER A 4 -81.43 -5.94 23.78
C SER A 4 -80.06 -6.56 24.14
N CYS A 5 -78.92 -6.18 23.56
CA CYS A 5 -78.56 -5.07 22.67
C CYS A 5 -77.08 -5.19 22.26
N PHE A 6 -76.73 -4.63 21.08
CA PHE A 6 -75.44 -4.01 20.69
C PHE A 6 -74.14 -4.86 20.71
N LEU A 7 -73.10 -4.64 19.90
CA LEU A 7 -72.79 -3.95 18.64
C LEU A 7 -71.36 -4.45 18.30
N ILE A 8 -71.03 -4.64 17.03
CA ILE A 8 -69.66 -4.91 16.56
C ILE A 8 -68.91 -3.56 16.51
N PRO A 9 -67.56 -3.51 16.67
CA PRO A 9 -66.75 -3.44 15.45
C PRO A 9 -65.45 -4.26 15.50
N THR A 10 -65.21 -4.95 14.39
CA THR A 10 -63.95 -5.61 14.00
C THR A 10 -62.84 -4.58 13.81
N ILE A 11 -61.76 -4.66 14.59
CA ILE A 11 -60.53 -3.92 14.31
C ILE A 11 -59.69 -4.74 13.32
N ARG A 12 -59.61 -4.27 12.07
CA ARG A 12 -58.61 -4.73 11.09
C ARG A 12 -57.24 -4.24 11.56
N ALA A 13 -56.42 -5.16 12.05
CA ALA A 13 -55.01 -4.88 12.34
C ALA A 13 -54.25 -4.64 11.03
N VAL A 14 -53.74 -3.43 10.85
CA VAL A 14 -52.78 -3.09 9.79
C VAL A 14 -51.40 -3.50 10.30
N VAL A 15 -50.84 -4.57 9.74
CA VAL A 15 -49.46 -4.96 9.98
C VAL A 15 -48.58 -4.09 9.09
N LEU A 16 -47.94 -3.09 9.69
CA LEU A 16 -46.86 -2.33 9.04
C LEU A 16 -45.62 -3.23 8.95
N PRO A 17 -45.03 -3.44 7.76
CA PRO A 17 -43.77 -4.16 7.66
C PRO A 17 -42.65 -3.27 8.21
N VAL A 18 -42.05 -3.71 9.31
CA VAL A 18 -40.80 -3.15 9.82
C VAL A 18 -39.70 -3.48 8.81
N LEU A 19 -39.30 -2.51 8.01
CA LEU A 19 -38.10 -2.60 7.18
C LEU A 19 -36.88 -2.47 8.08
N ILE A 20 -36.34 -3.61 8.52
CA ILE A 20 -35.00 -3.67 9.09
C ILE A 20 -34.02 -3.53 7.92
N SER A 21 -33.59 -2.31 7.63
CA SER A 21 -32.42 -2.09 6.77
C SER A 21 -31.20 -2.64 7.50
N ALA A 22 -30.82 -3.87 7.19
CA ALA A 22 -29.48 -4.35 7.47
C ALA A 22 -28.54 -3.51 6.62
N SER A 23 -27.99 -2.45 7.21
CA SER A 23 -26.84 -1.73 6.67
C SER A 23 -25.68 -2.71 6.68
N GLY A 24 -25.61 -3.56 5.67
CA GLY A 24 -24.41 -4.32 5.34
C GLY A 24 -23.33 -3.30 5.04
N HIS A 25 -22.56 -2.93 6.06
CA HIS A 25 -21.24 -2.37 5.85
C HIS A 25 -20.48 -3.46 5.09
N LEU A 26 -20.45 -3.34 3.77
CA LEU A 26 -19.47 -4.01 2.94
C LEU A 26 -18.13 -3.61 3.56
N ASN A 27 -17.55 -4.54 4.31
CA ASN A 27 -16.20 -4.45 4.78
C ASN A 27 -15.37 -4.43 3.49
N GLN A 28 -15.11 -3.25 2.94
CA GLN A 28 -14.20 -3.10 1.82
C GLN A 28 -12.86 -3.56 2.37
N SER A 29 -12.53 -4.84 2.18
CA SER A 29 -11.19 -5.34 2.42
C SER A 29 -10.29 -4.44 1.61
N ARG A 30 -9.51 -3.58 2.28
CA ARG A 30 -8.53 -2.76 1.59
C ARG A 30 -7.69 -3.70 0.74
N SER A 31 -7.56 -3.38 -0.54
CA SER A 31 -6.70 -4.15 -1.42
C SER A 31 -5.28 -4.06 -0.87
N GLU A 32 -4.67 -5.22 -0.59
CA GLU A 32 -3.28 -5.30 -0.17
C GLU A 32 -2.46 -5.86 -1.33
N LEU A 33 -1.43 -5.13 -1.75
CA LEU A 33 -0.50 -5.55 -2.78
C LEU A 33 0.82 -5.96 -2.13
N ARG A 34 1.14 -7.25 -2.24
CA ARG A 34 2.39 -7.83 -1.70
C ARG A 34 3.36 -8.16 -2.82
N GLU A 35 4.59 -7.68 -2.69
CA GLU A 35 5.65 -7.85 -3.69
C GLU A 35 6.97 -8.29 -3.02
N ARG A 36 7.84 -8.93 -3.79
CA ARG A 36 9.20 -9.28 -3.38
C ARG A 36 10.20 -8.65 -4.32
N VAL A 37 11.34 -8.25 -3.78
CA VAL A 37 12.48 -7.70 -4.52
C VAL A 37 13.76 -8.37 -4.04
N ASP A 38 14.85 -8.23 -4.80
CA ASP A 38 16.10 -8.89 -4.48
C ASP A 38 16.90 -8.14 -3.40
N LEU A 39 16.74 -6.82 -3.32
CA LEU A 39 17.40 -5.97 -2.33
C LEU A 39 16.54 -4.75 -1.98
N ILE A 40 16.46 -4.47 -0.67
CA ILE A 40 15.94 -3.20 -0.13
C ILE A 40 17.13 -2.40 0.41
N GLU A 41 17.17 -1.10 0.10
CA GLU A 41 18.12 -0.16 0.67
C GLU A 41 17.41 0.97 1.40
N LEU A 42 17.84 1.26 2.63
CA LEU A 42 17.59 2.53 3.28
C LEU A 42 18.80 3.43 3.06
N ASN A 43 18.62 4.53 2.35
CA ASN A 43 19.68 5.47 2.05
C ASN A 43 19.43 6.81 2.75
N HIS A 44 20.45 7.27 3.48
CA HIS A 44 20.51 8.57 4.13
C HIS A 44 21.33 9.52 3.26
N ASN A 45 20.68 10.49 2.63
CA ASN A 45 21.34 11.45 1.77
C ASN A 45 21.81 12.69 2.55
N TYR A 46 23.04 13.11 2.31
CA TYR A 46 23.66 14.29 2.93
C TYR A 46 24.10 15.30 1.88
N ASP A 47 24.19 16.57 2.26
CA ASP A 47 24.77 17.61 1.41
C ASP A 47 26.31 17.68 1.52
N ASP A 48 26.91 18.60 0.76
CA ASP A 48 28.35 18.81 0.72
C ASP A 48 28.92 19.31 2.07
N LEU A 49 28.06 19.81 2.97
CA LEU A 49 28.39 20.23 4.32
C LEU A 49 28.16 19.12 5.36
N GLY A 50 27.75 17.92 4.94
CA GLY A 50 27.43 16.79 5.82
C GLY A 50 26.10 16.93 6.57
N ARG A 51 25.19 17.80 6.12
CA ARG A 51 23.85 17.94 6.70
C ARG A 51 22.91 16.93 6.06
N HIS A 52 22.07 16.28 6.88
CA HIS A 52 21.05 15.36 6.41
C HIS A 52 20.04 16.11 5.53
N LYS A 53 19.72 15.53 4.36
CA LYS A 53 18.76 16.08 3.40
C LYS A 53 17.46 15.30 3.39
N TYR A 54 17.54 13.99 3.23
CA TYR A 54 16.38 13.10 3.20
C TYR A 54 16.80 11.65 3.38
N ASP A 55 15.83 10.83 3.78
CA ASP A 55 15.93 9.38 3.74
C ASP A 55 15.08 8.85 2.60
N GLN A 56 15.58 7.83 1.92
CA GLN A 56 14.86 7.15 0.85
C GLN A 56 14.97 5.64 0.98
N ILE A 57 13.91 4.96 0.58
CA ILE A 57 13.89 3.51 0.40
C ILE A 57 14.02 3.23 -1.08
N ILE A 58 14.95 2.34 -1.44
CA ILE A 58 15.22 1.96 -2.82
C ILE A 58 15.03 0.45 -2.95
N PHE A 59 14.32 0.05 -4.00
CA PHE A 59 13.99 -1.33 -4.30
C PHE A 59 14.73 -1.77 -5.56
N TYR A 60 15.43 -2.90 -5.46
CA TYR A 60 16.27 -3.42 -6.54
C TYR A 60 15.86 -4.82 -6.99
N GLU A 61 16.05 -5.07 -8.28
CA GLU A 61 16.12 -6.41 -8.86
C GLU A 61 17.49 -6.67 -9.48
N TRP A 62 17.94 -7.92 -9.43
CA TRP A 62 19.15 -8.38 -10.07
C TRP A 62 18.90 -8.60 -11.56
N ALA A 63 19.58 -7.86 -12.43
CA ALA A 63 19.57 -8.17 -13.86
C ALA A 63 20.72 -9.13 -14.18
N PRO A 64 20.43 -10.39 -14.56
CA PRO A 64 21.45 -11.38 -14.85
C PRO A 64 22.29 -11.00 -16.07
N ASP A 65 21.68 -10.37 -17.08
CA ASP A 65 22.35 -9.96 -18.33
C ASP A 65 23.45 -8.92 -18.09
N PHE A 66 23.23 -8.03 -17.12
CA PHE A 66 24.16 -6.94 -16.78
C PHE A 66 24.98 -7.22 -15.52
N LYS A 67 24.73 -8.37 -14.86
CA LYS A 67 25.34 -8.81 -13.60
C LYS A 67 25.37 -7.70 -12.54
N ARG A 68 24.26 -6.98 -12.39
CA ARG A 68 24.13 -5.85 -11.44
C ARG A 68 22.69 -5.68 -10.96
N TYR A 69 22.55 -4.97 -9.86
CA TYR A 69 21.25 -4.52 -9.38
C TYR A 69 20.75 -3.29 -10.14
N HIS A 70 19.48 -3.31 -10.54
CA HIS A 70 18.77 -2.17 -11.09
C HIS A 70 17.69 -1.70 -10.13
N VAL A 71 17.58 -0.38 -10.00
CA VAL A 71 16.49 0.24 -9.26
C VAL A 71 15.21 0.03 -10.04
N ILE A 72 14.22 -0.57 -9.42
CA ILE A 72 12.88 -0.79 -10.01
C ILE A 72 11.84 0.16 -9.42
N ALA A 73 12.04 0.61 -8.18
CA ALA A 73 11.20 1.59 -7.52
C ALA A 73 11.96 2.25 -6.36
N TRP A 74 11.46 3.39 -5.89
CA TRP A 74 11.96 4.09 -4.72
C TRP A 74 10.86 4.96 -4.10
N CYS A 75 11.01 5.32 -2.84
CA CYS A 75 10.15 6.30 -2.18
C CYS A 75 10.90 7.07 -1.08
N LEU A 76 10.49 8.30 -0.82
CA LEU A 76 11.00 9.09 0.31
C LEU A 76 10.33 8.64 1.61
N VAL A 77 11.08 8.67 2.72
CA VAL A 77 10.56 8.36 4.05
C VAL A 77 9.78 9.53 4.67
N GLU A 78 9.92 10.76 4.12
CA GLU A 78 9.32 12.03 4.58
C GLU A 78 8.08 11.89 5.49
N GLY A 79 8.30 11.90 6.81
CA GLY A 79 7.25 11.94 7.83
C GLY A 79 6.40 10.67 7.99
N ASP A 80 6.69 9.60 7.26
CA ASP A 80 6.01 8.31 7.35
C ASP A 80 7.01 7.21 7.75
N GLU A 81 7.28 7.13 9.06
CA GLU A 81 8.18 6.13 9.65
C GLU A 81 7.76 4.68 9.33
N ARG A 82 6.51 4.45 8.91
CA ARG A 82 6.03 3.12 8.47
C ARG A 82 6.78 2.60 7.24
N ARG A 83 7.36 3.53 6.45
CA ARG A 83 8.21 3.21 5.30
C ARG A 83 9.59 2.69 5.70
N ILE A 84 10.00 2.84 6.96
CA ILE A 84 11.29 2.33 7.41
C ILE A 84 11.25 0.80 7.40
N PRO A 85 12.24 0.13 6.79
CA PRO A 85 12.30 -1.33 6.74
C PRO A 85 12.33 -1.94 8.14
N MET A 86 11.40 -2.85 8.41
CA MET A 86 11.35 -3.62 9.65
C MET A 86 11.85 -5.04 9.39
N TYR A 87 12.65 -5.59 10.30
CA TYR A 87 13.06 -7.00 10.22
C TYR A 87 11.96 -7.91 10.78
N ASP A 88 11.52 -8.89 10.00
CA ASP A 88 10.55 -9.92 10.36
C ASP A 88 11.29 -11.24 10.67
N SER A 89 11.54 -11.50 11.96
CA SER A 89 12.31 -12.65 12.42
C SER A 89 11.64 -14.00 12.16
N HIS A 90 10.32 -14.05 11.99
CA HIS A 90 9.62 -15.30 11.65
C HIS A 90 9.91 -15.73 10.21
N ARG A 91 10.13 -14.76 9.32
CA ARG A 91 10.31 -15.00 7.88
C ARG A 91 11.74 -14.81 7.39
N ASP A 92 12.59 -14.28 8.27
CA ASP A 92 13.97 -13.91 7.96
C ASP A 92 14.03 -12.97 6.73
N ASP A 93 13.16 -11.96 6.73
CA ASP A 93 13.15 -10.92 5.70
C ASP A 93 12.89 -9.52 6.26
N HIS A 94 13.31 -8.50 5.51
CA HIS A 94 12.98 -7.11 5.76
C HIS A 94 11.71 -6.75 5.01
N VAL A 95 10.82 -6.02 5.68
CA VAL A 95 9.51 -5.61 5.15
C VAL A 95 9.34 -4.10 5.22
N VAL A 96 8.86 -3.53 4.13
CA VAL A 96 8.48 -2.13 4.01
C VAL A 96 6.99 -2.05 3.71
N ARG A 97 6.24 -1.24 4.47
CA ARG A 97 4.79 -1.09 4.30
C ARG A 97 4.41 0.36 4.16
N TRP A 98 3.52 0.66 3.22
CA TRP A 98 2.96 2.00 3.13
C TRP A 98 1.58 1.98 2.48
N TYR A 99 0.83 3.04 2.73
CA TYR A 99 -0.42 3.27 2.03
C TYR A 99 -0.15 4.11 0.77
N ASP A 100 -0.40 3.53 -0.39
CA ASP A 100 -0.36 4.22 -1.67
C ASP A 100 -1.65 5.00 -1.84
N ARG A 101 -1.58 6.33 -1.65
CA ARG A 101 -2.77 7.20 -1.68
C ARG A 101 -3.38 7.29 -3.08
N ASP A 102 -2.54 7.22 -4.11
CA ASP A 102 -2.97 7.36 -5.50
C ASP A 102 -3.71 6.09 -5.95
N ALA A 103 -3.16 4.92 -5.61
CA ALA A 103 -3.79 3.63 -5.90
C ALA A 103 -4.84 3.20 -4.85
N ARG A 104 -4.97 3.94 -3.74
CA ARG A 104 -5.84 3.65 -2.59
C ARG A 104 -5.70 2.22 -2.04
N LEU A 105 -4.47 1.76 -1.87
CA LEU A 105 -4.17 0.40 -1.43
C LEU A 105 -3.00 0.35 -0.44
N ASP A 106 -2.95 -0.70 0.36
CA ASP A 106 -1.82 -0.98 1.25
C ASP A 106 -0.77 -1.78 0.47
N ARG A 107 0.47 -1.31 0.44
CA ARG A 107 1.61 -1.99 -0.19
C ARG A 107 2.48 -2.63 0.88
N GLU A 108 2.95 -3.84 0.59
CA GLU A 108 3.97 -4.55 1.35
C GLU A 108 5.05 -5.03 0.38
N VAL A 109 6.29 -4.59 0.59
CA VAL A 109 7.45 -5.07 -0.18
C VAL A 109 8.42 -5.76 0.76
N ARG A 110 8.91 -6.94 0.34
CA ARG A 110 9.82 -7.76 1.14
C ARG A 110 11.11 -8.09 0.40
N SER A 111 12.20 -8.19 1.15
CA SER A 111 13.48 -8.72 0.66
C SER A 111 14.23 -9.41 1.80
N ARG A 112 14.93 -10.50 1.49
CA ARG A 112 15.89 -11.11 2.44
C ARG A 112 17.18 -10.31 2.55
N VAL A 113 17.54 -9.56 1.52
CA VAL A 113 18.73 -8.73 1.50
C VAL A 113 18.34 -7.29 1.80
N PHE A 114 18.98 -6.71 2.79
CA PHE A 114 18.84 -5.33 3.19
C PHE A 114 20.21 -4.69 3.32
N ARG A 115 20.30 -3.40 2.97
CA ARG A 115 21.45 -2.56 3.31
C ARG A 115 21.02 -1.18 3.74
N GLU A 116 21.85 -0.57 4.58
CA GLU A 116 21.71 0.81 5.01
C GLU A 116 22.95 1.58 4.56
N THR A 117 22.75 2.76 3.97
CA THR A 117 23.84 3.53 3.35
C THR A 117 23.74 5.00 3.71
N TRP A 118 24.89 5.65 3.81
CA TRP A 118 25.02 7.10 4.02
C TRP A 118 25.82 7.66 2.84
N SER A 119 25.22 8.55 2.07
CA SER A 119 25.83 9.04 0.84
C SER A 119 25.54 10.51 0.57
N GLN A 120 26.45 11.17 -0.14
CA GLN A 120 26.19 12.49 -0.72
C GLN A 120 25.51 12.38 -2.09
N LEU A 121 25.83 11.32 -2.82
CA LEU A 121 25.23 11.00 -4.12
C LEU A 121 23.98 10.16 -3.92
N ASP A 122 22.96 10.43 -4.73
CA ASP A 122 21.70 9.70 -4.74
C ASP A 122 21.85 8.41 -5.57
N PRO A 123 21.82 7.20 -4.95
CA PRO A 123 22.03 5.94 -5.66
C PRO A 123 20.98 5.67 -6.75
N GLU A 124 19.75 6.19 -6.60
CA GLU A 124 18.71 6.07 -7.63
C GLU A 124 19.12 6.82 -8.90
N ARG A 125 19.56 8.07 -8.73
CA ARG A 125 19.98 8.93 -9.85
C ARG A 125 21.20 8.37 -10.55
N GLU A 126 22.13 7.79 -9.81
CA GLU A 126 23.27 7.09 -10.41
C GLU A 126 22.81 5.86 -11.19
N ASN A 127 21.84 5.09 -10.67
CA ASN A 127 21.28 3.93 -11.37
C ASN A 127 20.55 4.33 -12.67
N ARG A 128 19.93 5.52 -12.70
CA ARG A 128 19.25 6.08 -13.88
C ARG A 128 20.14 6.22 -15.11
N ARG A 129 21.46 6.33 -14.94
CA ARG A 129 22.43 6.32 -16.05
C ARG A 129 22.46 4.99 -16.82
N TRP A 130 22.02 3.90 -16.19
CA TRP A 130 22.06 2.54 -16.73
C TRP A 130 20.69 2.02 -17.15
N LEU A 131 19.64 2.40 -16.42
CA LEU A 131 18.26 2.07 -16.73
C LEU A 131 17.40 3.32 -16.58
N GLU A 132 17.02 3.91 -17.72
CA GLU A 132 16.07 5.02 -17.75
C GLU A 132 14.77 4.63 -17.03
N GLU A 133 14.19 5.58 -16.31
CA GLU A 133 13.03 5.35 -15.46
C GLU A 133 11.82 4.77 -16.21
N LYS A 134 11.67 5.11 -17.50
CA LYS A 134 10.62 4.59 -18.39
C LYS A 134 10.73 3.09 -18.67
N HIS A 135 11.91 2.49 -18.46
CA HIS A 135 12.14 1.06 -18.65
C HIS A 135 12.08 0.29 -17.33
N ARG A 136 11.91 0.99 -16.20
CA ARG A 136 11.77 0.33 -14.90
C ARG A 136 10.37 -0.25 -14.81
N ILE A 137 10.29 -1.57 -14.58
CA ILE A 137 9.07 -2.22 -14.15
C ILE A 137 8.80 -1.69 -12.74
N SER A 138 8.02 -0.60 -12.63
CA SER A 138 7.59 -0.13 -11.33
C SER A 138 6.93 -1.29 -10.59
N LEU A 139 7.23 -1.45 -9.29
CA LEU A 139 6.45 -2.28 -8.36
C LEU A 139 4.99 -2.19 -8.75
N ARG A 140 4.39 -3.34 -9.12
CA ARG A 140 3.20 -3.46 -9.98
C ARG A 140 2.37 -2.18 -9.94
N ARG A 141 2.58 -1.28 -10.89
CA ARG A 141 1.59 -0.22 -11.16
C ARG A 141 0.33 -0.99 -11.52
N LEU A 142 -0.71 -0.89 -10.71
CA LEU A 142 -2.04 -1.29 -11.18
C LEU A 142 -2.25 -0.56 -12.52
N PRO A 143 -2.77 -1.24 -13.56
CA PRO A 143 -2.91 -0.63 -14.87
C PRO A 143 -3.69 0.68 -14.73
N GLU A 144 -3.15 1.75 -15.32
CA GLU A 144 -3.88 3.01 -15.48
C GLU A 144 -5.27 2.67 -16.02
N ARG A 145 -6.29 2.90 -15.19
CA ARG A 145 -7.67 2.75 -15.62
C ARG A 145 -7.91 3.87 -16.62
N LYS A 146 -7.75 3.59 -17.93
CA LYS A 146 -8.17 4.50 -18.99
C LYS A 146 -9.65 4.79 -18.78
N VAL A 147 -9.94 6.01 -18.36
CA VAL A 147 -11.30 6.55 -18.38
C VAL A 147 -11.53 7.00 -19.82
N TYR A 148 -12.42 6.30 -20.53
CA TYR A 148 -12.94 6.71 -21.83
C TYR A 148 -14.01 7.79 -21.68
#